data_AF-A0A6N7GX71-F1
#
_entry.id   AF-A0A6N7GX71-F1
#
_cell.length_a   1.000
_cell.length_b   1.000
_cell.length_c   1.000
_cell.angle_alpha   90.00
_cell.angle_beta   90.00
_cell.angle_gamma   90.00
#
_symmetry.space_group_name_H-M   'P 1'
#
loop_
_entity.id
_entity.type
_entity.pdbx_description
1 polymer ?
#
loop_
_entity_poly.entity_id
_entity_poly.type
_entity_poly.pdbx_seq_one_letter_code
_entity_poly.pdbx_strand_id
1 'polypeptide(L)'
;VLHFQVKPREDQDAIHIYVCHFKSKAPTQIFRESWYSAEIYSKHSEGIGSALSTIRRTAEAIALRMILTEQMKGTSTPVVVLGDVNDADHSNTLNILTGQPNYLMGFSTGGSDVDLYTAQTLQEYRSTRDVYYTHIFNNIRESLDQILVSQEFYDNSRKRIWAFEGLEVNNDHLNFEDHKERGTNDHGVVRARFKFDPARQ
;
A
#
# COMPACT_ATOMS: atom_id res chain seq x y z
N VAL A 1 -13.27 2.38 2.87
CA VAL A 1 -12.10 1.97 3.70
C VAL A 1 -12.63 1.39 4.99
N LEU A 2 -12.25 0.17 5.33
CA LEU A 2 -12.55 -0.43 6.63
C LEU A 2 -11.54 0.11 7.64
N HIS A 3 -11.99 0.48 8.84
CA HIS A 3 -11.15 0.92 9.94
C HIS A 3 -11.47 0.13 11.19
N PHE A 4 -10.45 -0.41 11.85
CA PHE A 4 -10.56 -1.07 13.14
C PHE A 4 -9.30 -0.83 13.98
N GLN A 5 -9.38 -1.15 15.26
CA GLN A 5 -8.26 -1.01 16.20
C GLN A 5 -7.81 -2.37 16.71
N VAL A 6 -6.50 -2.52 16.87
CA VAL A 6 -5.89 -3.70 17.49
C VAL A 6 -5.02 -3.23 18.65
N LYS A 7 -5.13 -3.87 19.80
CA LYS A 7 -4.31 -3.57 20.98
C LYS A 7 -3.48 -4.80 21.36
N PRO A 8 -2.28 -4.99 20.77
CA PRO A 8 -1.46 -6.17 21.05
C PRO A 8 -0.90 -6.21 22.47
N ARG A 9 -0.84 -5.05 23.15
CA ARG A 9 -0.36 -4.91 24.52
C ARG A 9 -1.23 -3.94 25.31
N GLU A 10 -1.49 -4.25 26.58
CA GLU A 10 -2.32 -3.41 27.44
C GLU A 10 -1.68 -2.05 27.77
N ASP A 11 -0.34 -2.01 27.83
CA ASP A 11 0.49 -0.86 28.20
C ASP A 11 0.80 0.10 27.05
N GLN A 12 0.22 -0.12 25.87
CA GLN A 12 0.41 0.71 24.67
C GLN A 12 -0.92 1.21 24.12
N ASP A 13 -0.89 2.28 23.33
CA ASP A 13 -2.06 2.75 22.59
C ASP A 13 -2.51 1.71 21.55
N ALA A 14 -3.79 1.74 21.22
CA ALA A 14 -4.33 0.88 20.17
C ALA A 14 -3.77 1.28 18.79
N ILE A 15 -3.42 0.30 17.99
CA ILE A 15 -2.99 0.47 16.60
C ILE A 15 -4.23 0.62 15.73
N HIS A 16 -4.31 1.70 14.97
CA HIS A 16 -5.37 1.92 13.99
C HIS A 16 -5.00 1.23 12.67
N ILE A 17 -5.88 0.34 12.21
CA ILE A 17 -5.72 -0.41 10.97
C ILE A 17 -6.74 0.08 9.95
N TYR A 18 -6.27 0.54 8.79
CA TYR A 18 -7.08 0.92 7.65
C TYR A 18 -6.90 -0.08 6.52
N VAL A 19 -8.00 -0.64 6.01
CA VAL A 19 -7.96 -1.56 4.87
C VAL A 19 -8.52 -0.88 3.62
N CYS A 20 -7.74 -0.92 2.55
CA CYS A 20 -8.04 -0.31 1.27
C CYS A 20 -8.04 -1.33 0.12
N HIS A 21 -8.83 -1.03 -0.89
CA HIS A 21 -8.82 -1.68 -2.19
C HIS A 21 -9.22 -0.61 -3.20
N PHE A 22 -8.24 -0.03 -3.89
CA PHE A 22 -8.51 1.07 -4.83
C PHE A 22 -8.93 0.56 -6.20
N LYS A 23 -9.40 1.48 -7.06
CA LYS A 23 -9.80 1.19 -8.42
C LYS A 23 -8.68 0.49 -9.21
N SER A 24 -9.00 -0.68 -9.75
CA SER A 24 -8.10 -1.48 -10.60
C SER A 24 -7.57 -0.74 -11.83
N LYS A 25 -6.46 -1.23 -12.41
CA LYS A 25 -5.90 -0.72 -13.67
C LYS A 25 -6.78 -0.99 -14.89
N ALA A 26 -7.77 -1.88 -14.77
CA ALA A 26 -8.70 -2.17 -15.83
C ALA A 26 -9.44 -0.90 -16.30
N PRO A 27 -9.53 -0.65 -17.62
CA PRO A 27 -10.24 0.49 -18.17
C PRO A 27 -11.69 0.55 -17.69
N THR A 28 -12.14 1.73 -17.25
CA THR A 28 -13.56 1.96 -16.95
C THR A 28 -14.39 1.82 -18.23
N GLN A 29 -15.49 1.06 -18.16
CA GLN A 29 -16.40 0.88 -19.29
C GLN A 29 -17.25 2.15 -19.49
N ILE A 30 -16.93 2.93 -20.52
CA ILE A 30 -17.60 4.21 -20.79
C ILE A 30 -18.84 4.11 -21.70
N PHE A 31 -19.09 2.96 -22.32
CA PHE A 31 -20.17 2.81 -23.31
C PHE A 31 -21.59 2.96 -22.74
N ARG A 32 -21.72 2.96 -21.40
CA ARG A 32 -22.99 3.17 -20.68
C ARG A 32 -23.22 4.61 -20.26
N GLU A 33 -22.23 5.47 -20.46
CA GLU A 33 -22.30 6.86 -20.04
C GLU A 33 -23.19 7.68 -20.97
N SER A 34 -23.98 8.60 -20.42
CA SER A 34 -24.95 9.41 -21.19
C SER A 34 -24.29 10.32 -22.23
N TRP A 35 -23.04 10.71 -22.00
CA TRP A 35 -22.23 11.53 -22.91
C TRP A 35 -21.53 10.70 -23.99
N TYR A 36 -21.55 9.37 -23.92
CA TYR A 36 -20.81 8.52 -24.82
C TYR A 36 -21.42 8.47 -26.22
N SER A 37 -20.65 8.92 -27.21
CA SER A 37 -20.90 8.66 -28.63
C SER A 37 -19.92 7.61 -29.17
N ALA A 38 -20.46 6.48 -29.64
CA ALA A 38 -19.66 5.41 -30.23
C ALA A 38 -18.87 5.86 -31.46
N GLU A 39 -19.46 6.73 -32.29
CA GLU A 39 -18.81 7.29 -33.48
C GLU A 39 -17.54 8.07 -33.13
N ILE A 40 -17.56 8.80 -32.01
CA ILE A 40 -16.45 9.66 -31.59
C ILE A 40 -15.42 8.88 -30.76
N TYR A 41 -15.88 8.06 -29.80
CA TYR A 41 -15.04 7.56 -28.72
C TYR A 41 -14.70 6.06 -28.79
N SER A 42 -15.33 5.26 -29.66
CA SER A 42 -15.09 3.80 -29.71
C SER A 42 -13.60 3.44 -29.85
N LYS A 43 -12.90 4.06 -30.82
CA LYS A 43 -11.46 3.87 -31.05
C LYS A 43 -10.54 4.36 -29.91
N HIS A 44 -11.09 5.11 -28.96
CA HIS A 44 -10.36 5.67 -27.81
C HIS A 44 -10.86 5.13 -26.46
N SER A 45 -11.80 4.18 -26.47
CA SER A 45 -12.53 3.77 -25.27
C SER A 45 -11.62 3.16 -24.20
N GLU A 46 -10.61 2.40 -24.62
CA GLU A 46 -9.60 1.84 -23.71
C GLU A 46 -8.77 2.95 -23.04
N GLY A 47 -8.23 3.89 -23.81
CA GLY A 47 -7.41 4.98 -23.28
C GLY A 47 -8.18 5.91 -22.34
N ILE A 48 -9.41 6.30 -22.72
CA ILE A 48 -10.30 7.10 -21.88
C ILE A 48 -10.66 6.34 -20.61
N GLY A 49 -11.02 5.06 -20.73
CA GLY A 49 -11.37 4.20 -19.60
C GLY A 49 -10.21 4.04 -18.62
N SER A 50 -8.98 3.87 -19.12
CA SER A 50 -7.76 3.81 -18.32
C SER A 50 -7.50 5.13 -17.59
N ALA A 51 -7.65 6.27 -18.28
CA ALA A 51 -7.50 7.59 -17.66
C ALA A 51 -8.51 7.81 -16.53
N LEU A 52 -9.78 7.43 -16.73
CA LEU A 52 -10.82 7.52 -15.71
C LEU A 52 -10.53 6.63 -14.50
N SER A 53 -10.05 5.40 -14.74
CA SER A 53 -9.61 4.51 -13.67
C SER A 53 -8.48 5.12 -12.84
N THR A 54 -7.48 5.73 -13.49
CA THR A 54 -6.37 6.43 -12.82
C THR A 54 -6.85 7.64 -12.01
N ILE A 55 -7.73 8.47 -12.58
CA ILE A 55 -8.32 9.63 -11.88
C ILE A 55 -9.04 9.16 -10.61
N ARG A 56 -9.86 8.12 -10.72
CA ARG A 56 -10.59 7.56 -9.58
C ARG A 56 -9.65 7.00 -8.52
N ARG A 57 -8.64 6.22 -8.91
CA ARG A 57 -7.64 5.68 -7.98
C ARG A 57 -6.89 6.79 -7.24
N THR A 58 -6.53 7.85 -7.96
CA THR A 58 -5.86 9.03 -7.39
C THR A 58 -6.77 9.75 -6.39
N ALA A 59 -8.07 9.88 -6.71
CA ALA A 59 -9.08 10.45 -5.82
C ALA A 59 -9.28 9.60 -4.54
N GLU A 60 -9.28 8.28 -4.67
CA GLU A 60 -9.36 7.34 -3.54
C GLU A 60 -8.11 7.44 -2.65
N ALA A 61 -6.92 7.57 -3.24
CA ALA A 61 -5.65 7.74 -2.52
C ALA A 61 -5.63 9.04 -1.70
N ILE A 62 -6.01 10.18 -2.28
CA ILE A 62 -6.04 11.45 -1.54
C ILE A 62 -7.13 11.44 -0.45
N ALA A 63 -8.30 10.85 -0.72
CA ALA A 63 -9.35 10.74 0.28
C ALA A 63 -8.89 9.93 1.50
N LEU A 64 -8.20 8.81 1.27
CA LEU A 64 -7.61 8.03 2.36
C LEU A 64 -6.50 8.82 3.07
N ARG A 65 -5.61 9.49 2.32
CA ARG A 65 -4.55 10.33 2.91
C ARG A 65 -5.11 11.42 3.82
N MET A 66 -6.22 12.05 3.47
CA MET A 66 -6.87 13.05 4.32
C MET A 66 -7.34 12.43 5.65
N ILE A 67 -8.01 11.28 5.60
CA ILE A 67 -8.44 10.55 6.81
C ILE A 67 -7.24 10.20 7.70
N LEU A 68 -6.16 9.71 7.11
CA LEU A 68 -4.94 9.34 7.83
C LEU A 68 -4.24 10.57 8.43
N THR A 69 -4.24 11.70 7.71
CA THR A 69 -3.65 12.95 8.20
C THR A 69 -4.39 13.45 9.44
N GLU A 70 -5.73 13.44 9.43
CA GLU A 70 -6.53 13.80 10.62
C GLU A 70 -6.26 12.87 11.81
N GLN A 71 -5.99 11.58 11.54
CA GLN A 71 -5.70 10.60 12.59
C GLN A 71 -4.29 10.75 13.20
N MET A 72 -3.29 11.12 12.38
CA MET A 72 -1.88 11.06 12.77
C MET A 72 -1.29 12.43 13.14
N LYS A 73 -1.72 13.52 12.49
CA LYS A 73 -1.08 14.84 12.63
C LYS A 73 -1.07 15.31 14.08
N GLY A 74 0.12 15.65 14.58
CA GLY A 74 0.31 16.13 15.95
C GLY A 74 0.10 15.06 17.04
N THR A 75 -0.01 13.78 16.67
CA THR A 75 -0.17 12.66 17.60
C THR A 75 1.05 11.74 17.58
N SER A 76 1.01 10.67 18.37
CA SER A 76 1.92 9.51 18.24
C SER A 76 1.10 8.23 18.10
N THR A 77 -0.06 8.34 17.43
CA THR A 77 -0.99 7.23 17.23
C THR A 77 -0.38 6.23 16.23
N PRO A 78 -0.16 4.96 16.60
CA PRO A 78 0.35 3.97 15.67
C PRO A 78 -0.71 3.63 14.61
N VAL A 79 -0.35 3.76 13.33
CA VAL A 79 -1.25 3.51 12.20
C VAL A 79 -0.63 2.51 11.22
N VAL A 80 -1.47 1.61 10.70
CA VAL A 80 -1.13 0.70 9.61
C VAL A 80 -2.21 0.79 8.52
N VAL A 81 -1.79 0.83 7.25
CA VAL A 81 -2.65 0.70 6.09
C VAL A 81 -2.34 -0.63 5.39
N LEU A 82 -3.37 -1.40 5.07
CA LEU A 82 -3.26 -2.70 4.43
C LEU A 82 -4.13 -2.75 3.17
N GLY A 83 -3.66 -3.44 2.13
CA GLY A 83 -4.48 -3.89 1.02
C GLY A 83 -4.00 -3.45 -0.35
N ASP A 84 -4.87 -3.60 -1.33
CA ASP A 84 -4.56 -3.44 -2.75
C ASP A 84 -4.70 -1.98 -3.18
N VAL A 85 -3.56 -1.30 -3.36
CA VAL A 85 -3.50 0.08 -3.87
C VAL A 85 -3.73 0.12 -5.38
N ASN A 86 -3.69 -1.04 -6.05
CA ASN A 86 -3.87 -1.22 -7.48
C ASN A 86 -2.89 -0.42 -8.34
N ASP A 87 -1.71 -0.14 -7.80
CA ASP A 87 -0.64 0.59 -8.47
C ASP A 87 0.74 0.14 -7.97
N ALA A 88 1.78 0.43 -8.76
CA ALA A 88 3.14 -0.01 -8.42
C ALA A 88 3.74 0.76 -7.21
N ASP A 89 4.80 0.21 -6.65
CA ASP A 89 5.58 0.73 -5.51
C ASP A 89 6.21 2.12 -5.74
N HIS A 90 6.45 2.52 -6.98
CA HIS A 90 6.93 3.87 -7.33
C HIS A 90 5.87 4.73 -8.05
N SER A 91 4.59 4.40 -7.90
CA SER A 91 3.48 5.11 -8.56
C SER A 91 3.13 6.45 -7.90
N ASN A 92 2.56 7.37 -8.69
CA ASN A 92 1.99 8.62 -8.16
C ASN A 92 0.87 8.36 -7.14
N THR A 93 0.07 7.30 -7.35
CA THR A 93 -0.98 6.89 -6.42
C THR A 93 -0.39 6.59 -5.04
N LEU A 94 0.66 5.77 -4.98
CA LEU A 94 1.30 5.42 -3.72
C LEU A 94 2.05 6.61 -3.11
N ASN A 95 2.66 7.47 -3.93
CA ASN A 95 3.29 8.72 -3.47
C ASN A 95 2.29 9.64 -2.76
N ILE A 96 1.08 9.80 -3.31
CA ILE A 96 0.00 10.59 -2.68
C ILE A 96 -0.40 9.98 -1.34
N LEU A 97 -0.58 8.66 -1.28
CA LEU A 97 -0.98 7.97 -0.06
C LEU A 97 0.10 8.04 1.02
N THR A 98 1.36 7.83 0.65
CA THR A 98 2.50 7.77 1.59
C THR A 98 3.02 9.13 2.01
N GLY A 99 2.81 10.18 1.21
CA GLY A 99 3.41 11.50 1.45
C GLY A 99 4.89 11.54 1.09
N GLN A 100 5.39 10.49 0.42
CA GLN A 100 6.77 10.36 -0.02
C GLN A 100 7.76 10.51 1.16
N PRO A 101 7.69 9.62 2.17
CA PRO A 101 8.54 9.71 3.35
C PRO A 101 10.02 9.72 2.96
N ASN A 102 10.82 10.44 3.74
CA ASN A 102 12.26 10.30 3.68
C ASN A 102 12.71 9.05 4.45
N TYR A 103 13.31 8.10 3.73
CA TYR A 103 13.96 6.93 4.32
C TYR A 103 15.39 7.27 4.71
N LEU A 104 15.58 7.49 6.00
CA LEU A 104 16.86 7.79 6.64
C LEU A 104 17.79 6.58 6.66
N MET A 105 19.09 6.83 6.47
CA MET A 105 20.14 5.80 6.49
C MET A 105 21.19 6.09 7.58
N GLY A 106 21.93 5.05 7.95
CA GLY A 106 23.00 5.13 8.96
C GLY A 106 22.46 5.41 10.36
N PHE A 107 23.13 6.31 11.09
CA PHE A 107 22.76 6.69 12.46
C PHE A 107 21.73 7.83 12.54
N SER A 108 21.22 8.29 11.39
CA SER A 108 20.22 9.36 11.35
C SER A 108 18.89 8.88 11.90
N THR A 109 18.26 9.71 12.73
CA THR A 109 16.91 9.48 13.26
C THR A 109 15.98 10.64 12.94
N GLY A 110 14.71 10.35 12.77
CA GLY A 110 13.71 11.34 12.36
C GLY A 110 12.31 10.76 12.43
N GLY A 111 11.54 10.91 11.35
CA GLY A 111 10.12 10.56 11.32
C GLY A 111 9.28 11.76 10.92
N SER A 112 8.15 11.47 10.28
CA SER A 112 7.10 12.44 9.96
C SER A 112 5.81 11.93 10.55
N ASP A 113 5.08 12.81 11.23
CA ASP A 113 3.83 12.49 11.90
C ASP A 113 2.67 12.25 10.92
N VAL A 114 2.89 12.41 9.62
CA VAL A 114 1.86 12.20 8.60
C VAL A 114 2.28 11.26 7.48
N ASP A 115 3.54 10.83 7.44
CA ASP A 115 4.01 9.95 6.36
C ASP A 115 3.89 8.47 6.70
N LEU A 116 3.80 7.67 5.65
CA LEU A 116 3.67 6.22 5.75
C LEU A 116 4.80 5.53 5.00
N TYR A 117 5.48 4.62 5.70
CA TYR A 117 6.60 3.85 5.21
C TYR A 117 6.09 2.50 4.68
N THR A 118 6.54 2.09 3.50
CA THR A 118 6.15 0.79 2.92
C THR A 118 6.98 -0.32 3.55
N ALA A 119 6.34 -1.42 3.95
CA ALA A 119 7.06 -2.58 4.49
C ALA A 119 8.02 -3.20 3.44
N GLN A 120 7.69 -3.08 2.15
CA GLN A 120 8.55 -3.49 1.05
C GLN A 120 9.88 -2.71 1.05
N THR A 121 9.84 -1.38 1.11
CA THR A 121 11.05 -0.56 1.14
C THR A 121 11.85 -0.79 2.44
N LEU A 122 11.18 -0.99 3.58
CA LEU A 122 11.87 -1.37 4.84
C LEU A 122 12.62 -2.71 4.71
N GLN A 123 12.04 -3.66 3.98
CA GLN A 123 12.67 -4.95 3.70
C GLN A 123 13.84 -4.83 2.73
N GLU A 124 13.70 -4.05 1.65
CA GLU A 124 14.75 -3.81 0.66
C GLU A 124 16.01 -3.20 1.29
N TYR A 125 15.86 -2.30 2.26
CA TYR A 125 16.99 -1.75 3.02
C TYR A 125 17.74 -2.78 3.87
N ARG A 126 17.11 -3.92 4.21
CA ARG A 126 17.73 -5.00 4.97
C ARG A 126 18.29 -6.12 4.10
N SER A 127 17.61 -6.45 3.01
CA SER A 127 17.97 -7.54 2.11
C SER A 127 17.43 -7.28 0.72
N THR A 128 18.32 -7.33 -0.28
CA THR A 128 17.98 -7.23 -1.70
C THR A 128 17.82 -8.59 -2.37
N ARG A 129 17.76 -9.69 -1.60
CA ARG A 129 17.76 -11.06 -2.15
C ARG A 129 16.45 -11.46 -2.83
N ASP A 130 15.34 -10.81 -2.48
CA ASP A 130 14.01 -11.28 -2.84
C ASP A 130 13.35 -10.37 -3.88
N VAL A 131 12.69 -11.00 -4.86
CA VAL A 131 11.87 -10.29 -5.85
C VAL A 131 10.43 -10.25 -5.33
N TYR A 132 9.98 -9.05 -4.94
CA TYR A 132 8.65 -8.84 -4.38
C TYR A 132 7.63 -8.55 -5.47
N TYR A 133 6.63 -9.43 -5.60
CA TYR A 133 5.48 -9.19 -6.46
C TYR A 133 4.27 -9.93 -5.91
N THR A 134 3.10 -9.31 -6.05
CA THR A 134 1.84 -9.86 -5.60
C THR A 134 0.92 -10.18 -6.76
N HIS A 135 1.22 -9.70 -7.97
CA HIS A 135 0.40 -9.94 -9.15
C HIS A 135 1.26 -10.12 -10.42
N ILE A 136 0.78 -10.92 -11.37
CA ILE A 136 1.42 -11.09 -12.69
C ILE A 136 0.42 -10.68 -13.78
N PHE A 137 0.74 -9.61 -14.52
CA PHE A 137 -0.05 -9.15 -15.66
C PHE A 137 0.81 -9.08 -16.92
N ASN A 138 0.40 -9.76 -17.99
CA ASN A 138 1.14 -9.78 -19.27
C ASN A 138 2.65 -10.09 -19.10
N ASN A 139 2.98 -11.05 -18.24
CA ASN A 139 4.35 -11.45 -17.87
C ASN A 139 5.16 -10.40 -17.08
N ILE A 140 4.54 -9.29 -16.68
CA ILE A 140 5.12 -8.29 -15.78
C ILE A 140 4.71 -8.61 -14.35
N ARG A 141 5.69 -8.63 -13.45
CA ARG A 141 5.52 -8.85 -12.01
C ARG A 141 5.37 -7.50 -11.33
N GLU A 142 4.27 -7.29 -10.62
CA GLU A 142 3.98 -6.04 -9.92
C GLU A 142 3.63 -6.30 -8.45
N SER A 143 3.93 -5.32 -7.59
CA SER A 143 3.55 -5.31 -6.18
C SER A 143 2.40 -4.32 -6.00
N LEU A 144 1.16 -4.82 -5.97
CA LEU A 144 -0.05 -4.01 -5.85
C LEU A 144 -0.54 -3.93 -4.39
N ASP A 145 -0.28 -4.99 -3.63
CA ASP A 145 -0.70 -5.12 -2.24
C ASP A 145 0.37 -4.55 -1.32
N GLN A 146 -0.03 -3.54 -0.54
CA GLN A 146 0.88 -2.76 0.27
C GLN A 146 0.55 -2.91 1.77
N ILE A 147 1.61 -2.97 2.57
CA ILE A 147 1.55 -2.75 4.01
C ILE A 147 2.30 -1.44 4.27
N LEU A 148 1.57 -0.40 4.65
CA LEU A 148 2.12 0.91 4.98
C LEU A 148 2.03 1.14 6.48
N VAL A 149 3.04 1.75 7.09
CA VAL A 149 3.10 1.95 8.53
C VAL A 149 3.52 3.37 8.88
N SER A 150 2.98 3.92 9.97
CA SER A 150 3.36 5.24 10.48
C SER A 150 4.78 5.24 11.07
N GLN A 151 5.27 6.41 11.46
CA GLN A 151 6.59 6.56 12.08
C GLN A 151 6.77 5.72 13.36
N GLU A 152 5.70 5.30 14.04
CA GLU A 152 5.75 4.45 15.23
C GLU A 152 6.23 3.02 14.93
N PHE A 153 6.25 2.63 13.65
CA PHE A 153 6.77 1.34 13.15
C PHE A 153 8.08 1.51 12.35
N TYR A 154 8.53 2.75 12.15
CA TYR A 154 9.69 3.04 11.33
C TYR A 154 10.98 2.93 12.16
N ASP A 155 11.92 2.08 11.73
CA ASP A 155 13.12 1.73 12.50
C ASP A 155 13.98 2.94 12.90
N ASN A 156 14.13 3.92 12.01
CA ASN A 156 14.91 5.15 12.27
C ASN A 156 14.06 6.28 12.90
N SER A 157 12.81 6.00 13.29
CA SER A 157 11.96 6.99 13.93
C SER A 157 12.36 7.24 15.37
N ARG A 158 12.36 8.51 15.78
CA ARG A 158 12.46 8.92 17.19
C ARG A 158 11.25 8.52 18.02
N LYS A 159 10.15 8.17 17.38
CA LYS A 159 8.87 7.76 17.99
C LYS A 159 8.57 6.28 17.79
N ARG A 160 9.56 5.48 17.37
CA ARG A 160 9.38 4.04 17.16
C ARG A 160 8.91 3.36 18.45
N ILE A 161 7.88 2.54 18.30
CA ILE A 161 7.33 1.64 19.32
C ILE A 161 7.55 0.18 18.86
N TRP A 162 7.42 -0.05 17.55
CA TRP A 162 7.49 -1.36 16.94
C TRP A 162 8.65 -1.41 15.94
N ALA A 163 9.61 -2.31 16.14
CA ALA A 163 10.68 -2.53 15.18
C ALA A 163 10.20 -3.45 14.07
N PHE A 164 10.57 -3.14 12.82
CA PHE A 164 10.37 -4.06 11.72
C PHE A 164 11.21 -5.33 11.94
N GLU A 165 10.68 -6.51 11.66
CA GLU A 165 11.43 -7.77 11.72
C GLU A 165 11.66 -8.36 10.33
N GLY A 166 10.64 -8.29 9.47
CA GLY A 166 10.76 -8.72 8.08
C GLY A 166 9.42 -8.78 7.35
N LEU A 167 9.51 -8.97 6.04
CA LEU A 167 8.40 -9.14 5.12
C LEU A 167 8.51 -10.50 4.43
N GLU A 168 7.38 -11.15 4.23
CA GLU A 168 7.26 -12.36 3.42
C GLU A 168 6.10 -12.20 2.45
N VAL A 169 6.25 -12.71 1.24
CA VAL A 169 5.20 -12.72 0.22
C VAL A 169 4.98 -14.16 -0.22
N ASN A 170 3.80 -14.69 0.08
CA ASN A 170 3.40 -16.03 -0.34
C ASN A 170 2.73 -15.94 -1.72
N ASN A 171 3.51 -16.12 -2.79
CA ASN A 171 3.07 -15.94 -4.18
C ASN A 171 3.40 -17.13 -5.10
N ASP A 172 3.87 -18.26 -4.55
CA ASP A 172 4.26 -19.45 -5.34
C ASP A 172 3.14 -19.91 -6.29
N HIS A 173 1.91 -19.88 -5.80
CA HIS A 173 0.72 -20.28 -6.55
C HIS A 173 0.53 -19.48 -7.84
N LEU A 174 1.01 -18.24 -7.93
CA LEU A 174 0.93 -17.43 -9.16
C LEU A 174 1.75 -18.02 -10.32
N ASN A 175 2.65 -18.97 -10.04
CA ASN A 175 3.48 -19.63 -11.04
C ASN A 175 2.98 -21.04 -11.42
N PHE A 176 1.87 -21.52 -10.85
CA PHE A 176 1.30 -22.81 -11.23
C PHE A 176 0.54 -22.68 -12.55
N GLU A 177 0.75 -23.60 -13.50
CA GLU A 177 0.08 -23.55 -14.81
C GLU A 177 -1.46 -23.56 -14.68
N ASP A 178 -1.98 -24.24 -13.66
CA ASP A 178 -3.41 -24.44 -13.41
C ASP A 178 -3.99 -23.52 -12.31
N HIS A 179 -3.24 -22.52 -11.85
CA HIS A 179 -3.65 -21.58 -10.80
C HIS A 179 -5.03 -20.94 -11.06
N LYS A 180 -5.31 -20.56 -12.31
CA LYS A 180 -6.60 -19.99 -12.73
C LYS A 180 -7.75 -21.00 -12.64
N GLU A 181 -7.47 -22.27 -12.87
CA GLU A 181 -8.47 -23.34 -12.87
C GLU A 181 -8.75 -23.86 -11.45
N ARG A 182 -7.75 -23.83 -10.57
CA ARG A 182 -7.88 -24.22 -9.15
C ARG A 182 -8.66 -23.22 -8.29
N GLY A 183 -8.94 -22.01 -8.81
CA GLY A 183 -9.62 -20.95 -8.06
C GLY A 183 -8.79 -20.38 -6.90
N THR A 184 -7.47 -20.57 -6.95
CA THR A 184 -6.54 -19.89 -6.04
C THR A 184 -6.55 -18.38 -6.28
N ASN A 185 -6.17 -17.58 -5.27
CA ASN A 185 -6.14 -16.11 -5.36
C ASN A 185 -5.17 -15.64 -6.45
N ASP A 186 -5.57 -14.71 -7.32
CA ASP A 186 -4.71 -14.11 -8.34
C ASP A 186 -3.71 -13.09 -7.77
N HIS A 187 -3.78 -12.86 -6.46
CA HIS A 187 -2.82 -12.09 -5.68
C HIS A 187 -2.05 -12.92 -4.64
N GLY A 188 -0.76 -12.59 -4.48
CA GLY A 188 0.09 -13.07 -3.40
C GLY A 188 -0.31 -12.51 -2.04
N VAL A 189 -0.07 -13.27 -0.97
CA VAL A 189 -0.36 -12.82 0.40
C VAL A 189 0.88 -12.18 1.02
N VAL A 190 0.76 -10.90 1.38
CA VAL A 190 1.84 -10.13 2.02
C VAL A 190 1.75 -10.22 3.55
N ARG A 191 2.86 -10.53 4.21
CA ARG A 191 2.98 -10.59 5.67
C ARG A 191 4.17 -9.77 6.16
N ALA A 192 3.91 -8.75 6.97
CA ALA A 192 4.95 -8.05 7.72
C ALA A 192 4.95 -8.47 9.19
N ARG A 193 6.13 -8.59 9.80
CA ARG A 193 6.31 -8.83 11.24
C ARG A 193 6.95 -7.62 11.89
N PHE A 194 6.46 -7.28 13.07
CA PHE A 194 7.01 -6.25 13.92
C PHE A 194 7.12 -6.75 15.36
N LYS A 195 8.16 -6.33 16.07
CA LYS A 195 8.37 -6.63 17.50
C LYS A 195 8.25 -5.36 18.33
N PHE A 196 7.78 -5.51 19.56
CA PHE A 196 7.81 -4.42 20.53
C PHE A 196 9.27 -4.12 20.92
N ASP A 197 9.76 -2.95 20.52
CA ASP A 197 11.12 -2.49 20.79
C ASP A 197 11.13 -0.96 20.63
N PRO A 198 10.71 -0.22 21.66
CA PRO A 198 10.64 1.24 21.58
C PRO A 198 12.02 1.88 21.36
N ALA A 199 12.07 3.02 20.68
CA ALA A 199 13.29 3.81 20.58
C ALA A 199 13.77 4.23 21.99
N ARG A 200 15.08 4.15 22.21
CA ARG A 200 15.70 4.66 23.44
C ARG A 200 15.70 6.20 23.36
N GLN A 201 15.16 6.85 24.38
CA GLN A 201 15.20 8.30 24.53
C GLN A 201 16.61 8.78 24.91
#